data_AF-A0A6J8EFU6-F1
#
_entry.id   AF-A0A6J8EFU6-F1
#
_cell.length_a   1.000
_cell.length_b   1.000
_cell.length_c   1.000
_cell.angle_alpha   90.00
_cell.angle_beta   90.00
_cell.angle_gamma   90.00
#
_symmetry.space_group_name_H-M   'P 1'
#
loop_
_entity.id
_entity.type
_entity.pdbx_description
1 polymer ?
#
loop_
_entity_poly.entity_id
_entity_poly.type
_entity_poly.pdbx_seq_one_letter_code
_entity_poly.pdbx_strand_id
1 'polypeptide(L)'
;MLQDSLSEVLSMFPIGVDHEEEVQVLNSRNFTQWREGRRVVELGILADGLRACAKCGLPLQFGHTTSILTCGLSAILKIPCSNTVCSHVNNIPTGKRQERIWDANVKLATASINAGLGERQVNTLLSGLNIPPVSHCMMSARQKDVGVALQEVEKETVDQALCEEIELTKK
;
A
#
# COMPACT_ATOMS: atom_id res chain seq x y z
N MET A 1 4.37 22.17 4.63
CA MET A 1 2.97 22.21 5.11
C MET A 1 2.15 21.02 4.67
N LEU A 2 1.86 20.75 3.38
CA LEU A 2 1.05 19.57 2.99
C LEU A 2 1.82 18.22 3.02
N GLN A 3 3.15 18.23 2.93
CA GLN A 3 3.96 17.01 3.00
C GLN A 3 4.19 16.52 4.43
N ASP A 4 4.29 17.44 5.40
CA ASP A 4 4.55 17.14 6.81
C ASP A 4 3.32 16.48 7.47
N SER A 5 2.11 16.96 7.14
CA SER A 5 0.85 16.40 7.62
C SER A 5 0.57 14.99 7.06
N LEU A 6 1.05 14.64 5.86
CA LEU A 6 0.92 13.29 5.31
C LEU A 6 1.79 12.26 6.05
N SER A 7 2.96 12.67 6.57
CA SER A 7 3.80 11.79 7.40
C SER A 7 3.22 11.54 8.79
N GLU A 8 2.56 12.54 9.39
CA GLU A 8 1.88 12.39 10.68
C GLU A 8 0.68 11.46 10.59
N VAL A 9 -0.16 11.61 9.55
CA VAL A 9 -1.29 10.71 9.28
C VAL A 9 -0.83 9.25 9.10
N LEU A 10 0.36 9.03 8.51
CA LEU A 10 0.96 7.70 8.37
C LEU A 10 1.45 7.07 9.68
N SER A 11 1.69 7.88 10.71
CA SER A 11 2.18 7.43 12.01
C SER A 11 1.08 7.18 13.04
N MET A 12 -0.14 7.66 12.78
CA MET A 12 -1.27 7.63 13.72
C MET A 12 -2.29 6.52 13.45
N PHE A 13 -2.04 5.62 12.49
CA PHE A 13 -2.98 4.54 12.16
C PHE A 13 -3.21 3.60 13.36
N PRO A 14 -4.45 3.53 13.91
CA PRO A 14 -4.77 2.59 14.97
C PRO A 14 -4.82 1.16 14.43
N ILE A 15 -4.38 0.22 15.26
CA ILE A 15 -4.39 -1.22 15.01
C ILE A 15 -5.78 -1.77 15.39
N GLY A 16 -6.55 -2.23 14.39
CA GLY A 16 -7.83 -2.95 14.56
C GLY A 16 -8.90 -2.38 13.62
N VAL A 17 -9.80 -3.12 12.96
CA VAL A 17 -10.33 -4.51 13.04
C VAL A 17 -10.97 -4.71 11.64
N ASP A 18 -10.75 -5.80 10.91
CA ASP A 18 -11.71 -6.91 10.82
C ASP A 18 -11.07 -8.11 10.11
N HIS A 19 -11.34 -9.29 10.66
CA HIS A 19 -10.48 -10.46 10.58
C HIS A 19 -10.73 -11.39 9.37
N GLU A 20 -11.68 -11.06 8.49
CA GLU A 20 -12.24 -12.04 7.52
C GLU A 20 -12.27 -11.59 6.05
N GLU A 21 -12.09 -10.31 5.71
CA GLU A 21 -12.21 -9.86 4.31
C GLU A 21 -10.95 -10.11 3.44
N GLU A 22 -9.74 -10.14 4.02
CA GLU A 22 -8.52 -10.40 3.23
C GLU A 22 -8.43 -11.87 2.73
N VAL A 23 -9.15 -12.80 3.36
CA VAL A 23 -9.16 -14.22 2.96
C VAL A 23 -9.95 -14.42 1.67
N GLN A 24 -10.95 -13.57 1.38
CA GLN A 24 -11.73 -13.68 0.15
C GLN A 24 -11.03 -13.08 -1.08
N VAL A 25 -10.17 -12.07 -0.91
CA VAL A 25 -9.40 -11.48 -2.02
C VAL A 25 -8.34 -12.44 -2.58
N LEU A 26 -7.87 -13.40 -1.78
CA LEU A 26 -6.98 -14.49 -2.22
C LEU A 26 -7.67 -15.51 -3.15
N ASN A 27 -9.00 -15.57 -3.16
CA ASN A 27 -9.75 -16.56 -3.96
C ASN A 27 -10.03 -16.11 -5.40
N SER A 28 -9.98 -14.81 -5.70
CA SER A 28 -10.06 -14.30 -7.08
C SER A 28 -8.65 -14.13 -7.65
N ARG A 29 -7.98 -15.26 -7.91
CA ARG A 29 -6.63 -15.31 -8.50
C ARG A 29 -6.64 -14.80 -9.95
N ASN A 30 -6.58 -13.48 -10.13
CA ASN A 30 -6.11 -12.91 -11.38
C ASN A 30 -4.59 -13.06 -11.44
N PHE A 31 -4.12 -14.26 -11.78
CA PHE A 31 -2.73 -14.47 -12.18
C PHE A 31 -2.49 -13.73 -13.49
N THR A 32 -2.17 -12.45 -13.39
CA THR A 32 -1.61 -11.71 -14.52
C THR A 32 -0.16 -12.16 -14.71
N GLN A 33 0.27 -12.25 -15.95
CA GLN A 33 1.67 -12.50 -16.23
C GLN A 33 2.48 -11.33 -15.65
N TRP A 34 3.46 -11.62 -14.79
CA TRP A 34 4.23 -10.56 -14.10
C TRP A 34 5.01 -9.67 -15.06
N ARG A 35 5.19 -10.12 -16.31
CA ARG A 35 5.84 -9.40 -17.40
C ARG A 35 4.93 -8.41 -18.14
N GLU A 36 3.62 -8.43 -17.85
CA GLU A 36 2.63 -7.63 -18.57
C GLU A 36 2.10 -6.45 -17.75
N GLY A 37 1.93 -5.32 -18.44
CA GLY A 37 1.47 -4.06 -17.86
C GLY A 37 2.54 -3.35 -17.05
N ARG A 38 2.13 -2.27 -16.38
CA ARG A 38 2.97 -1.49 -15.47
C ARG A 38 2.57 -1.77 -14.03
N ARG A 39 3.50 -1.60 -13.10
CA ARG A 39 3.28 -1.79 -11.65
C ARG A 39 3.99 -0.68 -10.89
N VAL A 40 3.43 -0.30 -9.74
CA VAL A 40 4.08 0.62 -8.82
C VAL A 40 5.03 -0.20 -7.94
N VAL A 41 6.29 0.22 -7.89
CA VAL A 41 7.35 -0.50 -7.17
C VAL A 41 8.23 0.49 -6.42
N GLU A 42 8.51 0.20 -5.15
CA GLU A 42 9.56 0.84 -4.37
C GLU A 42 10.89 0.15 -4.66
N LEU A 43 11.74 0.80 -5.45
CA LEU A 43 12.99 0.21 -5.97
C LEU A 43 13.94 -0.28 -4.86
N GLY A 44 14.02 0.44 -3.73
CA GLY A 44 14.86 0.03 -2.59
C GLY A 44 14.40 -1.30 -2.00
N ILE A 45 13.10 -1.44 -1.73
CA ILE A 45 12.53 -2.67 -1.16
C ILE A 45 12.68 -3.85 -2.13
N LEU A 46 12.46 -3.60 -3.43
CA LEU A 46 12.67 -4.64 -4.43
C LEU A 46 14.13 -5.07 -4.50
N ALA A 47 15.07 -4.13 -4.50
CA ALA A 47 16.50 -4.41 -4.55
C ALA A 47 16.95 -5.22 -3.30
N ASP A 48 16.50 -4.81 -2.12
CA ASP A 48 16.81 -5.51 -0.86
C ASP A 48 16.23 -6.93 -0.85
N GLY A 49 15.01 -7.11 -1.36
CA GLY A 49 14.40 -8.43 -1.47
C GLY A 49 15.10 -9.35 -2.48
N LEU A 50 15.64 -8.79 -3.57
CA LEU A 50 16.40 -9.55 -4.58
C LEU A 50 17.85 -9.83 -4.18
N ARG A 51 18.37 -9.14 -3.16
CA ARG A 51 19.77 -9.20 -2.74
C ARG A 51 20.24 -10.62 -2.45
N ALA A 52 19.42 -11.42 -1.77
CA ALA A 52 19.78 -12.75 -1.34
C ALA A 52 18.56 -13.62 -1.06
N CYS A 53 18.67 -14.92 -1.36
CA CYS A 53 17.68 -15.90 -0.93
C CYS A 53 17.68 -16.02 0.60
N ALA A 54 16.49 -16.01 1.19
CA ALA A 54 16.30 -16.10 2.64
C ALA A 54 16.93 -17.36 3.28
N LYS A 55 17.08 -18.45 2.51
CA LYS A 55 17.59 -19.72 3.02
C LYS A 55 19.09 -19.94 2.78
N CYS A 56 19.60 -19.62 1.59
CA CYS A 56 20.98 -19.94 1.20
C CYS A 56 21.87 -18.71 0.93
N GLY A 57 21.33 -17.49 0.99
CA GLY A 57 22.10 -16.26 0.81
C GLY A 57 22.48 -15.93 -0.65
N LEU A 58 22.17 -16.80 -1.61
CA LEU A 58 22.52 -16.56 -3.02
C LEU A 58 21.63 -15.48 -3.66
N PRO A 59 22.16 -14.63 -4.54
CA PRO A 59 21.38 -13.58 -5.22
C PRO A 59 20.19 -14.15 -5.98
N LEU A 60 19.06 -13.45 -5.92
CA LEU A 60 17.85 -13.83 -6.64
C LEU A 60 17.79 -13.11 -7.98
N GLN A 61 17.47 -13.85 -9.03
CA GLN A 61 17.24 -13.26 -10.35
C GLN A 61 15.77 -12.94 -10.53
N PHE A 62 15.47 -11.66 -10.75
CA PHE A 62 14.11 -11.17 -11.01
C PHE A 62 13.43 -11.89 -12.18
N GLY A 63 14.19 -12.27 -13.21
CA GLY A 63 13.71 -13.00 -14.38
C GLY A 63 13.10 -14.38 -14.08
N HIS A 64 13.44 -14.99 -12.94
CA HIS A 64 12.91 -16.29 -12.51
C HIS A 64 11.56 -16.19 -11.79
N THR A 65 10.97 -15.00 -11.69
CA THR A 65 9.64 -14.83 -11.08
C THR A 65 8.63 -15.80 -11.71
N THR A 66 7.99 -16.60 -10.86
CA THR A 66 7.00 -17.61 -11.29
C THR A 66 5.58 -17.07 -11.23
N SER A 67 5.29 -16.21 -10.27
CA SER A 67 3.98 -15.60 -10.11
C SER A 67 4.06 -14.25 -9.41
N ILE A 68 3.06 -13.42 -9.66
CA ILE A 68 2.81 -12.17 -8.94
C ILE A 68 1.45 -12.28 -8.24
N LEU A 69 1.42 -11.89 -6.97
CA LEU A 69 0.19 -11.72 -6.21
C LEU A 69 -0.04 -10.21 -6.04
N THR A 70 -1.04 -9.67 -6.74
CA THR A 70 -1.38 -8.25 -6.68
C THR A 70 -2.31 -7.97 -5.50
N CYS A 71 -2.01 -6.92 -4.73
CA CYS A 71 -2.76 -6.44 -3.59
C CYS A 71 -2.98 -4.92 -3.75
N GLY A 72 -3.93 -4.52 -4.59
CA GLY A 72 -4.13 -3.12 -4.95
C GLY A 72 -3.00 -2.60 -5.85
N LEU A 73 -2.32 -1.52 -5.45
CA LEU A 73 -1.15 -0.99 -6.16
C LEU A 73 0.15 -1.74 -5.84
N SER A 74 0.18 -2.48 -4.73
CA SER A 74 1.34 -3.27 -4.31
C SER A 74 1.21 -4.72 -4.77
N ALA A 75 2.32 -5.45 -4.75
CA ALA A 75 2.34 -6.85 -5.09
C ALA A 75 3.42 -7.63 -4.32
N ILE A 76 3.28 -8.95 -4.34
CA ILE A 76 4.28 -9.91 -3.87
C ILE A 76 4.71 -10.77 -5.06
N LEU A 77 6.01 -10.77 -5.35
CA LEU A 77 6.62 -11.58 -6.39
C LEU A 77 7.12 -12.89 -5.79
N LYS A 78 6.81 -14.02 -6.42
CA LYS A 78 7.36 -15.32 -6.02
C LYS A 78 8.55 -15.66 -6.89
N ILE A 79 9.73 -15.73 -6.28
CA ILE A 79 10.99 -15.95 -6.98
C ILE A 79 11.70 -17.17 -6.39
N PRO A 80 11.76 -18.29 -7.13
CA PRO A 80 12.52 -19.46 -6.71
C PRO A 80 14.02 -19.15 -6.74
N CYS A 81 14.74 -19.69 -5.76
CA CYS A 81 16.19 -19.67 -5.77
C CYS A 81 16.71 -20.51 -6.93
N SER A 82 17.72 -19.99 -7.66
CA SER A 82 18.37 -20.71 -8.75
C SER A 82 19.20 -21.91 -8.31
N ASN A 83 19.51 -22.01 -7.01
CA ASN A 83 20.20 -23.17 -6.46
C ASN A 83 19.26 -24.37 -6.38
N THR A 84 19.55 -25.40 -7.17
CA THR A 84 18.78 -26.66 -7.27
C THR A 84 18.67 -27.40 -5.93
N VAL A 85 19.66 -27.27 -5.05
CA VAL A 85 19.63 -27.87 -3.70
C VAL A 85 18.72 -27.10 -2.76
N CYS A 86 18.69 -25.77 -2.87
CA CYS A 86 17.90 -24.92 -1.99
C CYS A 86 16.41 -24.95 -2.38
N SER A 87 16.13 -24.73 -3.67
CA SER A 87 14.78 -24.67 -4.28
C SER A 87 13.74 -23.87 -3.48
N HIS A 88 14.18 -22.89 -2.69
CA HIS A 88 13.30 -22.10 -1.82
C HIS A 88 12.62 -21.01 -2.65
N VAL A 89 11.30 -20.85 -2.46
CA VAL A 89 10.52 -19.79 -3.11
C VAL A 89 10.48 -18.58 -2.19
N ASN A 90 11.11 -17.50 -2.63
CA ASN A 90 11.16 -16.24 -1.89
C ASN A 90 9.97 -15.37 -2.29
N ASN A 91 9.31 -14.80 -1.29
CA ASN A 91 8.21 -13.86 -1.49
C ASN A 91 8.76 -12.44 -1.35
N ILE A 92 8.91 -11.76 -2.48
CA ILE A 92 9.54 -10.44 -2.55
C ILE A 92 8.46 -9.37 -2.67
N PRO A 93 8.28 -8.49 -1.67
CA PRO A 93 7.31 -7.40 -1.74
C PRO A 93 7.77 -6.32 -2.74
N THR A 94 6.82 -5.64 -3.39
CA THR A 94 7.12 -4.49 -4.27
C THR A 94 7.02 -3.14 -3.56
N GLY A 95 6.67 -3.11 -2.28
CA GLY A 95 6.46 -1.87 -1.53
C GLY A 95 6.52 -2.09 -0.02
N LYS A 96 6.45 -0.99 0.74
CA LYS A 96 6.46 -1.05 2.19
C LYS A 96 5.12 -1.57 2.70
N ARG A 97 5.20 -2.41 3.73
CA ARG A 97 4.05 -2.97 4.41
C ARG A 97 4.20 -2.73 5.90
N GLN A 98 3.17 -2.15 6.51
CA GLN A 98 3.01 -2.07 7.95
C GLN A 98 2.02 -3.15 8.35
N GLU A 99 2.52 -4.18 9.04
CA GLU A 99 1.79 -5.41 9.36
C GLU A 99 1.13 -6.05 8.13
N ARG A 100 -0.15 -5.71 7.88
CA ARG A 100 -0.94 -6.24 6.77
C ARG A 100 -1.27 -5.23 5.69
N ILE A 101 -1.12 -3.94 5.97
CA ILE A 101 -1.54 -2.85 5.10
C ILE A 101 -0.35 -2.37 4.26
N TRP A 102 -0.59 -2.16 2.97
CA TRP A 102 0.41 -1.64 2.05
C TRP A 102 0.37 -0.11 2.03
N ASP A 103 1.52 0.54 2.27
CA ASP A 103 1.62 1.99 2.32
C ASP A 103 1.13 2.65 1.02
N ALA A 104 1.38 2.00 -0.13
CA ALA A 104 0.91 2.49 -1.43
C ALA A 104 -0.63 2.55 -1.52
N ASN A 105 -1.34 1.58 -0.93
CA ASN A 105 -2.80 1.56 -0.95
C ASN A 105 -3.39 2.62 -0.03
N VAL A 106 -2.77 2.86 1.13
CA VAL A 106 -3.15 3.94 2.06
C VAL A 106 -2.94 5.31 1.40
N LYS A 107 -1.78 5.50 0.75
CA LYS A 107 -1.48 6.75 0.02
C LYS A 107 -2.45 6.96 -1.14
N LEU A 108 -2.82 5.91 -1.86
CA LEU A 108 -3.86 5.99 -2.89
C LEU A 108 -5.20 6.43 -2.30
N ALA A 109 -5.65 5.82 -1.21
CA ALA A 109 -6.92 6.16 -0.57
C ALA A 109 -6.92 7.62 -0.08
N THR A 110 -5.84 8.03 0.58
CA THR A 110 -5.65 9.41 1.06
C THR A 110 -5.66 10.41 -0.10
N ALA A 111 -4.89 10.14 -1.16
CA ALA A 111 -4.86 10.99 -2.34
C ALA A 111 -6.22 11.04 -3.05
N SER A 112 -6.96 9.93 -3.06
CA SER A 112 -8.29 9.88 -3.66
C SER A 112 -9.30 10.71 -2.88
N ILE A 113 -9.27 10.66 -1.53
CA ILE A 113 -10.10 11.52 -0.67
C ILE A 113 -9.76 12.99 -0.91
N ASN A 114 -8.48 13.35 -0.85
CA ASN A 114 -8.03 14.74 -1.00
C ASN A 114 -8.33 15.32 -2.40
N ALA A 115 -8.26 14.49 -3.44
CA ALA A 115 -8.57 14.90 -4.80
C ALA A 115 -10.07 14.78 -5.17
N GLY A 116 -10.91 14.29 -4.25
CA GLY A 116 -12.33 14.02 -4.53
C GLY A 116 -12.56 12.96 -5.61
N LEU A 117 -11.65 11.99 -5.74
CA LEU A 117 -11.72 10.93 -6.74
C LEU A 117 -12.45 9.69 -6.22
N GLY A 118 -13.50 9.29 -6.93
CA GLY A 118 -14.16 8.01 -6.74
C GLY A 118 -13.42 6.85 -7.42
N GLU A 119 -13.77 5.62 -7.06
CA GLU A 119 -13.11 4.40 -7.55
C GLU A 119 -13.03 4.33 -9.07
N ARG A 120 -14.13 4.67 -9.73
CA ARG A 120 -14.23 4.62 -11.20
C ARG A 120 -13.23 5.58 -11.85
N GLN A 121 -13.05 6.77 -11.27
CA GLN A 121 -12.11 7.76 -11.78
C GLN A 121 -10.66 7.30 -11.57
N VAL A 122 -10.36 6.74 -10.40
CA VAL A 122 -9.06 6.13 -10.09
C VAL A 122 -8.76 4.98 -11.05
N ASN A 123 -9.68 4.03 -11.21
CA ASN A 123 -9.48 2.88 -12.11
C ASN A 123 -9.41 3.29 -13.58
N THR A 124 -10.11 4.35 -13.99
CA THR A 124 -9.98 4.93 -15.34
C THR A 124 -8.58 5.50 -15.54
N LEU A 125 -8.06 6.24 -14.55
CA LEU A 125 -6.70 6.79 -14.58
C LEU A 125 -5.65 5.66 -14.63
N LEU A 126 -5.76 4.66 -13.77
CA LEU A 126 -4.84 3.51 -13.73
C LEU A 126 -4.85 2.74 -15.06
N SER A 127 -6.04 2.49 -15.61
CA SER A 127 -6.18 1.83 -16.91
C SER A 127 -5.51 2.64 -18.03
N GLY A 128 -5.66 3.96 -18.05
CA GLY A 128 -4.98 4.84 -19.00
C GLY A 128 -3.45 4.79 -18.90
N LEU A 129 -2.91 4.51 -17.70
CA LEU A 129 -1.49 4.32 -17.46
C LEU A 129 -1.00 2.88 -17.69
N ASN A 130 -1.89 1.96 -18.08
CA ASN A 130 -1.64 0.52 -18.18
C ASN A 130 -1.20 -0.11 -16.84
N ILE A 131 -1.79 0.36 -15.73
CA ILE A 131 -1.63 -0.20 -14.38
C ILE A 131 -2.90 -0.98 -14.04
N PRO A 132 -2.81 -2.18 -13.42
CA PRO A 132 -3.99 -2.95 -13.05
C PRO A 132 -4.95 -2.16 -12.16
N PRO A 133 -6.26 -2.39 -12.32
CA PRO A 133 -7.26 -1.73 -11.49
C PRO A 133 -7.16 -2.21 -10.04
N VAL A 134 -7.59 -1.34 -9.13
CA VAL A 134 -7.77 -1.66 -7.71
C VAL A 134 -9.22 -2.09 -7.46
N SER A 135 -9.44 -2.96 -6.47
CA SER A 135 -10.78 -3.43 -6.14
C SER A 135 -11.55 -2.44 -5.28
N HIS A 136 -12.86 -2.33 -5.51
CA HIS A 136 -13.78 -1.53 -4.69
C HIS A 136 -13.64 -1.83 -3.19
N CYS A 137 -13.68 -3.11 -2.80
CA CYS A 137 -13.59 -3.52 -1.39
C CYS A 137 -12.30 -3.01 -0.74
N MET A 138 -11.15 -3.17 -1.41
CA MET A 138 -9.88 -2.67 -0.89
C MET A 138 -9.92 -1.15 -0.76
N MET A 139 -10.36 -0.45 -1.80
CA MET A 139 -10.35 1.01 -1.81
C MET A 139 -11.33 1.60 -0.78
N SER A 140 -12.54 1.05 -0.69
CA SER A 140 -13.57 1.46 0.27
C SER A 140 -13.12 1.25 1.72
N ALA A 141 -12.54 0.08 2.03
CA ALA A 141 -11.98 -0.19 3.35
C ALA A 141 -10.87 0.83 3.70
N ARG A 142 -9.91 1.05 2.79
CA ARG A 142 -8.82 2.01 3.03
C ARG A 142 -9.30 3.46 3.13
N GLN A 143 -10.31 3.85 2.36
CA GLN A 143 -10.90 5.19 2.45
C GLN A 143 -11.61 5.40 3.79
N LYS A 144 -12.29 4.37 4.31
CA LYS A 144 -12.92 4.44 5.63
C LYS A 144 -11.87 4.60 6.73
N ASP A 145 -10.83 3.78 6.72
CA ASP A 145 -9.75 3.84 7.71
C ASP A 145 -9.04 5.20 7.71
N VAL A 146 -8.70 5.70 6.51
CA VAL A 146 -8.09 7.03 6.35
C VAL A 146 -9.05 8.14 6.75
N GLY A 147 -10.34 8.01 6.44
CA GLY A 147 -11.36 9.01 6.79
C GLY A 147 -11.52 9.17 8.30
N VAL A 148 -11.48 8.07 9.07
CA VAL A 148 -11.51 8.13 10.54
C VAL A 148 -10.26 8.84 11.07
N ALA A 149 -9.08 8.47 10.60
CA ALA A 149 -7.83 9.09 11.03
C ALA A 149 -7.79 10.60 10.70
N LEU A 150 -8.26 11.00 9.52
CA LEU A 150 -8.34 12.42 9.13
C LEU A 150 -9.29 13.20 10.04
N GLN A 151 -10.44 12.64 10.40
CA GLN A 151 -11.39 13.30 11.31
C GLN A 151 -10.82 13.50 12.72
N GLU A 152 -9.95 12.60 13.18
CA GLU A 152 -9.27 12.74 14.48
C GLU A 152 -8.27 13.90 14.43
N VAL A 153 -7.43 13.96 13.40
CA VAL A 153 -6.46 15.06 13.21
C VAL A 153 -7.16 16.41 13.03
N GLU A 154 -8.28 16.45 12.29
CA GLU A 154 -9.08 17.65 12.11
C GLU A 154 -9.64 18.18 13.44
N LYS A 155 -10.09 17.29 14.34
CA LYS A 155 -10.57 17.70 15.68
C LYS A 155 -9.44 18.28 16.52
N GLU A 156 -8.29 17.61 16.58
CA GLU A 156 -7.12 18.10 17.33
C GLU A 156 -6.66 19.46 16.81
N THR A 157 -6.66 19.64 15.48
CA THR A 157 -6.29 20.90 14.84
C THR A 157 -7.27 22.03 15.18
N VAL A 158 -8.58 21.73 15.16
CA VAL A 158 -9.62 22.71 15.53
C VAL A 158 -9.53 23.07 17.01
N ASP A 159 -9.32 22.09 17.88
CA ASP A 159 -9.19 22.32 19.33
C ASP A 159 -7.95 23.16 19.64
N GLN A 160 -6.82 22.89 18.97
CA GLN A 160 -5.61 23.69 19.11
C GLN A 160 -5.83 25.14 18.65
N ALA A 161 -6.44 25.34 17.47
CA ALA A 161 -6.74 26.68 16.96
C ALA A 161 -7.68 27.45 17.91
N LEU A 162 -8.68 26.77 18.49
CA LEU A 162 -9.58 27.36 19.48
C LEU A 162 -8.83 27.79 20.76
N CYS A 163 -7.91 26.96 21.25
CA CYS A 163 -7.07 27.31 22.40
C CYS A 163 -6.21 28.55 22.13
N GLU A 164 -5.59 28.63 20.94
CA GLU A 164 -4.78 29.78 20.52
C GLU A 164 -5.61 31.07 20.43
N GLU A 165 -6.83 31.01 19.86
CA GLU A 165 -7.75 32.15 19.81
C GLU A 165 -8.14 32.65 21.22
N ILE A 166 -8.45 31.73 22.13
CA ILE A 166 -8.81 32.05 23.52
C ILE A 166 -7.65 32.77 24.23
N GLU A 167 -6.40 32.34 24.03
CA GLU A 167 -5.23 32.97 24.62
C GLU A 167 -4.98 34.38 24.09
N LEU A 168 -5.15 34.59 22.79
CA LEU A 168 -4.99 35.91 22.17
C LEU A 168 -6.06 36.91 22.63
N THR A 169 -7.26 36.44 22.95
CA THR A 169 -8.40 37.29 23.39
C THR A 169 -8.32 37.68 24.86
N LYS A 170 -7.41 37.10 25.66
CA LYS A 170 -7.20 37.44 27.08
C LYS A 170 -6.28 38.64 27.32
N LYS A 171 -5.77 39.28 26.26
CA LYS A 171 -5.04 40.56 26.33
C LYS A 171 -5.96 41.75 26.11
#